data_AF-A0A1V5YLR3-F1
#
_entry.id   AF-A0A1V5YLR3-F1
#
_cell.length_a   1.000
_cell.length_b   1.000
_cell.length_c   1.000
_cell.angle_alpha   90.00
_cell.angle_beta   90.00
_cell.angle_gamma   90.00
#
_symmetry.space_group_name_H-M   'P 1'
#
loop_
_entity.id
_entity.type
_entity.pdbx_description
1 polymer ?
#
loop_
_entity_poly.entity_id
_entity_poly.type
_entity_poly.pdbx_seq_one_letter_code
_entity_poly.pdbx_strand_id
1 'polypeptide(L)'
;MSSLPVFLLKKLYVKKSLKNTANGFELAIQNTIAPGTIVGMLPVVVDGKECPLEQTRVVVAGGKTLTSTEVSARSPLQFGVGLKVTIQVDGDPLAPGPHRLVLSPKTKEAGTLKIPVDDTVE
;
A
#
# COMPACT_ATOMS: atom_id res chain seq x y z
N MET A 1 2.98 23.17 -7.54
CA MET A 1 2.96 21.89 -6.79
C MET A 1 2.32 20.86 -7.69
N SER A 2 3.09 19.93 -8.24
CA SER A 2 2.57 18.93 -9.17
C SER A 2 1.79 17.86 -8.39
N SER A 3 0.50 18.11 -8.14
CA SER A 3 -0.37 17.12 -7.52
C SER A 3 -0.67 16.00 -8.52
N LEU A 4 -0.25 14.78 -8.23
CA LEU A 4 -0.70 13.61 -8.97
C LEU A 4 -2.22 13.48 -8.84
N PRO A 5 -2.97 13.36 -9.95
CA PRO A 5 -4.42 13.20 -9.87
C PRO A 5 -4.81 11.92 -9.13
N VAL A 6 -5.79 12.01 -8.25
CA VAL A 6 -6.26 10.87 -7.43
C VAL A 6 -6.72 9.70 -8.28
N PHE A 7 -7.37 9.96 -9.42
CA PHE A 7 -7.83 8.89 -10.34
C PHE A 7 -6.65 8.06 -10.89
N LEU A 8 -5.47 8.66 -11.02
CA LEU A 8 -4.28 7.99 -11.51
C LEU A 8 -3.69 7.11 -10.40
N LEU A 9 -3.65 7.62 -9.17
CA LEU A 9 -3.23 6.86 -7.98
C LEU A 9 -4.11 5.63 -7.76
N LYS A 10 -5.43 5.74 -7.98
CA LYS A 10 -6.34 4.58 -7.90
C LYS A 10 -5.99 3.46 -8.89
N LYS A 11 -5.32 3.76 -10.01
CA LYS A 11 -4.84 2.74 -10.96
C LYS A 11 -3.67 1.91 -10.45
N LEU A 12 -3.01 2.36 -9.39
CA LEU A 12 -1.97 1.59 -8.72
C LEU A 12 -2.58 0.42 -7.94
N TYR A 13 -3.86 0.51 -7.56
CA TYR A 13 -4.50 -0.53 -6.78
C TYR A 13 -4.89 -1.72 -7.66
N VAL A 14 -4.52 -2.92 -7.23
CA VAL A 14 -4.97 -4.17 -7.88
C VAL A 14 -6.36 -4.48 -7.32
N LYS A 15 -7.39 -4.34 -8.15
CA LYS A 15 -8.78 -4.65 -7.75
C LYS A 15 -8.92 -6.11 -7.30
N LYS A 16 -9.77 -6.37 -6.30
CA LYS A 16 -9.98 -7.68 -5.69
C LYS A 16 -8.71 -8.29 -5.10
N SER A 17 -7.74 -7.45 -4.74
CA SER A 17 -6.54 -7.93 -4.05
C SER A 17 -6.72 -7.96 -2.53
N LEU A 18 -7.71 -7.22 -2.02
CA LEU A 18 -8.03 -7.22 -0.61
C LEU A 18 -8.63 -8.56 -0.21
N LYS A 19 -7.95 -9.26 0.69
CA LYS A 19 -8.43 -10.52 1.24
C LYS A 19 -7.86 -10.74 2.63
N ASN A 20 -8.60 -11.47 3.45
CA ASN A 20 -8.12 -11.89 4.75
C ASN A 20 -7.03 -12.95 4.62
N THR A 21 -6.07 -12.90 5.53
CA THR A 21 -5.05 -13.93 5.73
C THR A 21 -5.23 -14.55 7.10
N ALA A 22 -4.45 -15.58 7.42
CA ALA A 22 -4.52 -16.22 8.74
C ALA A 22 -4.24 -15.25 9.91
N ASN A 23 -3.50 -14.16 9.65
CA ASN A 23 -3.02 -13.22 10.67
C ASN A 23 -3.53 -11.79 10.49
N GLY A 24 -4.53 -11.56 9.62
CA GLY A 24 -5.05 -10.21 9.33
C GLY A 24 -5.56 -10.13 7.90
N PHE A 25 -5.01 -9.21 7.09
CA PHE A 25 -5.42 -9.04 5.70
C PHE A 25 -4.24 -8.62 4.81
N GLU A 26 -4.40 -8.83 3.51
CA GLU A 26 -3.44 -8.36 2.51
C GLU A 26 -4.13 -7.67 1.35
N LEU A 27 -3.40 -6.77 0.71
CA LEU A 27 -3.81 -6.04 -0.49
C LEU A 27 -2.62 -5.85 -1.41
N ALA A 28 -2.84 -5.55 -2.68
CA ALA A 28 -1.76 -5.37 -3.62
C ALA A 28 -1.86 -4.06 -4.40
N ILE A 29 -0.70 -3.45 -4.62
CA ILE A 29 -0.52 -2.33 -5.53
C ILE A 29 0.48 -2.71 -6.62
N GLN A 30 0.23 -2.26 -7.84
CA GLN A 30 1.12 -2.44 -8.97
C GLN A 30 1.38 -1.09 -9.63
N ASN A 31 2.64 -0.77 -9.87
CA ASN A 31 2.95 0.48 -10.53
C ASN A 31 2.60 0.40 -12.01
N THR A 32 1.64 1.21 -12.44
CA THR A 32 1.20 1.32 -13.84
C THR A 32 1.36 2.74 -14.39
N ILE A 33 1.96 3.65 -13.61
CA ILE A 33 2.03 5.07 -13.95
C ILE A 33 3.42 5.44 -14.47
N ALA A 34 4.40 5.49 -13.58
CA ALA A 34 5.75 5.98 -13.83
C ALA A 34 6.70 5.45 -12.75
N PRO A 35 7.99 5.24 -13.05
CA PRO A 35 8.96 4.79 -12.05
C PRO A 35 8.99 5.75 -10.86
N GLY A 36 8.94 5.20 -9.64
CA GLY A 36 8.97 6.00 -8.42
C GLY A 36 9.78 5.34 -7.31
N THR A 37 10.14 6.13 -6.31
CA THR A 37 10.95 5.69 -5.18
C THR A 37 10.18 5.95 -3.89
N ILE A 38 9.78 4.88 -3.20
CA ILE A 38 9.13 4.97 -1.89
C ILE A 38 10.23 5.10 -0.83
N VAL A 39 10.19 6.20 -0.08
CA VAL A 39 11.17 6.58 0.96
C VAL A 39 10.54 6.58 2.36
N GLY A 40 9.33 6.07 2.48
CA GLY A 40 8.61 5.91 3.75
C GLY A 40 7.17 5.48 3.51
N MET A 41 6.55 4.93 4.55
CA MET A 41 5.12 4.61 4.54
C MET A 41 4.45 5.22 5.77
N LEU A 42 3.25 5.76 5.59
CA LEU A 42 2.38 6.15 6.70
C LEU A 42 1.39 5.00 7.00
N PRO A 43 0.80 4.97 8.21
CA PRO A 43 -0.22 4.00 8.60
C PRO A 43 -1.29 3.82 7.51
N VAL A 44 -1.64 2.57 7.24
CA VAL A 44 -2.78 2.25 6.37
C VAL A 44 -4.04 2.55 7.16
N VAL A 45 -4.96 3.32 6.59
CA VAL A 45 -6.25 3.58 7.23
C VAL A 45 -7.30 2.68 6.62
N VAL A 46 -8.00 1.88 7.43
CA VAL A 46 -9.10 0.99 7.00
C VAL A 46 -10.37 1.36 7.74
N ASP A 47 -11.42 1.73 7.01
CA ASP A 47 -12.71 2.21 7.56
C ASP A 47 -12.55 3.31 8.63
N GLY A 48 -11.54 4.16 8.46
CA GLY A 48 -11.22 5.24 9.41
C GLY A 48 -10.36 4.82 10.60
N LYS A 49 -9.96 3.55 10.72
CA LYS A 49 -9.01 3.06 11.74
C LYS A 49 -7.60 3.00 11.19
N GLU A 50 -6.62 3.55 11.90
CA GLU A 50 -5.22 3.48 11.49
C GLU A 50 -4.59 2.15 11.93
N CYS A 51 -3.97 1.45 10.97
CA CYS A 51 -3.20 0.23 11.22
C CYS A 51 -1.75 0.59 11.55
N PRO A 52 -1.19 0.09 12.66
CA PRO A 52 0.20 0.34 13.05
C PRO A 52 1.21 -0.06 11.97
N LEU A 53 2.27 0.75 11.81
CA LEU A 53 3.32 0.49 10.83
C LEU A 53 4.14 -0.76 11.17
N GLU A 54 4.24 -1.07 12.46
CA GLU A 54 4.91 -2.25 13.01
C GLU A 54 4.20 -3.54 12.59
N GLN A 55 2.90 -3.46 12.37
CA GLN A 55 2.05 -4.55 11.90
C GLN A 55 1.90 -4.57 10.38
N THR A 56 2.43 -3.57 9.67
CA THR A 56 2.32 -3.47 8.22
C THR A 56 3.62 -3.92 7.56
N ARG A 57 3.53 -4.96 6.73
CA ARG A 57 4.62 -5.54 5.94
C ARG A 57 4.40 -5.29 4.46
N VAL A 58 5.50 -5.19 3.74
CA VAL A 58 5.59 -4.90 2.31
C VAL A 58 6.35 -6.04 1.66
N VAL A 59 5.63 -6.86 0.90
CA VAL A 59 6.17 -7.97 0.13
C VAL A 59 6.36 -7.52 -1.32
N VAL A 60 7.62 -7.44 -1.75
CA VAL A 60 7.99 -7.04 -3.10
C VAL A 60 8.03 -8.27 -4.00
N ALA A 61 7.63 -8.11 -5.28
CA ALA A 61 7.84 -9.13 -6.30
C ALA A 61 9.31 -9.62 -6.28
N GLY A 62 9.51 -10.94 -6.08
CA GLY A 62 10.82 -11.54 -5.82
C GLY A 62 11.00 -12.12 -4.41
N GLY A 63 9.98 -12.02 -3.54
CA GLY A 63 9.94 -12.68 -2.23
C GLY A 63 10.59 -11.89 -1.09
N LYS A 64 11.12 -10.70 -1.38
CA LYS A 64 11.66 -9.81 -0.34
C LYS A 64 10.51 -9.21 0.46
N THR A 65 10.46 -9.55 1.74
CA THR A 65 9.53 -8.94 2.71
C THR A 65 10.27 -7.89 3.51
N LEU A 66 9.68 -6.70 3.59
CA LEU A 66 10.18 -5.56 4.34
C LEU A 66 9.10 -5.10 5.31
N THR A 67 9.48 -4.69 6.50
CA THR A 67 8.56 -3.98 7.40
C THR A 67 8.40 -2.54 6.90
N SER A 68 7.24 -1.94 7.11
CA SER A 68 6.99 -0.55 6.68
C SER A 68 7.99 0.44 7.29
N THR A 69 8.52 0.13 8.48
CA THR A 69 9.56 0.90 9.19
C THR A 69 10.96 0.78 8.56
N GLU A 70 11.22 -0.28 7.79
CA GLU A 70 12.50 -0.45 7.09
C GLU A 70 12.57 0.39 5.81
N VAL A 71 11.42 0.73 5.22
CA VAL A 71 11.33 1.59 4.05
C VAL A 71 11.58 3.04 4.48
N SER A 72 12.72 3.59 4.09
CA SER A 72 13.15 4.94 4.51
C SER A 72 13.96 5.64 3.43
N ALA A 73 14.31 6.92 3.63
CA ALA A 73 15.22 7.62 2.73
C ALA A 73 16.62 6.98 2.65
N ARG A 74 17.03 6.21 3.67
CA ARG A 74 18.31 5.47 3.70
C ARG A 74 18.20 4.09 3.03
N SER A 75 17.03 3.47 3.09
CA SER A 75 16.72 2.20 2.42
C SER A 75 15.43 2.35 1.60
N PRO A 76 15.51 3.03 0.45
CA PRO A 76 14.34 3.28 -0.37
C PRO A 76 13.87 2.01 -1.08
N LEU A 77 12.56 1.89 -1.26
CA LEU A 77 11.96 0.87 -2.09
C LEU A 77 11.74 1.42 -3.50
N GLN A 78 12.43 0.83 -4.48
CA GLN A 78 12.21 1.14 -5.89
C GLN A 78 10.89 0.53 -6.35
N PHE A 79 9.94 1.37 -6.75
CA PHE A 79 8.66 0.98 -7.29
C PHE A 79 8.65 1.29 -8.79
N GLY A 80 9.34 0.45 -9.58
CA GLY A 80 9.41 0.58 -11.04
C GLY A 80 8.09 0.22 -11.72
N VAL A 81 7.87 0.70 -12.95
CA VAL A 81 6.66 0.35 -13.72
C VAL A 81 6.57 -1.15 -13.95
N GLY A 82 5.38 -1.71 -13.77
CA GLY A 82 5.10 -3.15 -13.83
C GLY A 82 5.34 -3.88 -12.51
N LEU A 83 6.06 -3.29 -11.55
CA LEU A 83 6.37 -3.93 -10.27
C LEU A 83 5.13 -4.00 -9.39
N LYS A 84 4.87 -5.20 -8.85
CA LYS A 84 3.78 -5.46 -7.90
C LYS A 84 4.34 -5.57 -6.48
N VAL A 85 3.66 -4.93 -5.55
CA VAL A 85 3.92 -4.97 -4.12
C VAL A 85 2.65 -5.42 -3.42
N THR A 86 2.76 -6.40 -2.55
CA THR A 86 1.69 -6.81 -1.65
C THR A 86 1.94 -6.19 -0.29
N ILE A 87 0.95 -5.50 0.26
CA ILE A 87 0.96 -4.94 1.60
C ILE A 87 0.15 -5.91 2.47
N GLN A 88 0.79 -6.44 3.50
CA GLN A 88 0.18 -7.34 4.48
C GLN A 88 0.06 -6.58 5.80
N VAL A 89 -1.11 -6.61 6.41
CA VAL A 89 -1.34 -6.00 7.72
C VAL A 89 -1.69 -7.11 8.68
N ASP A 90 -0.82 -7.33 9.65
CA ASP A 90 -1.06 -8.22 10.77
C ASP A 90 -2.07 -7.56 11.72
N GLY A 91 -3.06 -8.30 12.21
CA GLY A 91 -4.10 -7.78 13.09
C GLY A 91 -5.41 -8.54 12.93
N ASP A 92 -6.52 -7.86 13.19
CA ASP A 92 -7.83 -8.46 13.03
C ASP A 92 -8.19 -8.58 11.53
N PRO A 93 -8.76 -9.72 11.11
CA PRO A 93 -9.32 -9.84 9.77
C PRO A 93 -10.48 -8.85 9.58
N LEU A 94 -10.66 -8.41 8.34
CA LEU A 94 -11.76 -7.53 7.98
C LEU A 94 -13.07 -8.32 7.87
N ALA A 95 -14.19 -7.68 8.21
CA ALA A 95 -15.50 -8.29 8.02
C ALA A 95 -15.76 -8.56 6.53
N PRO A 96 -16.56 -9.57 6.14
CA PRO A 96 -16.99 -9.68 4.75
C PRO A 96 -17.81 -8.45 4.35
N GLY A 97 -17.50 -7.85 3.21
CA GLY A 97 -18.18 -6.64 2.72
C GLY A 97 -17.24 -5.56 2.17
N PRO A 98 -17.82 -4.40 1.80
CA PRO A 98 -17.06 -3.29 1.24
C PRO A 98 -16.24 -2.58 2.33
N HIS A 99 -14.97 -2.32 2.03
CA HIS A 99 -14.04 -1.60 2.88
C HIS A 99 -13.40 -0.44 2.14
N ARG A 100 -13.20 0.66 2.87
CA ARG A 100 -12.48 1.83 2.35
C ARG A 100 -11.11 1.91 2.98
N LEU A 101 -10.08 1.85 2.14
CA LEU A 101 -8.69 1.91 2.57
C LEU A 101 -8.01 3.18 2.06
N VAL A 102 -7.06 3.71 2.82
CA VAL A 102 -6.22 4.83 2.40
C VAL A 102 -4.77 4.46 2.61
N LEU A 103 -4.06 4.23 1.51
CA LEU A 103 -2.62 4.01 1.51
C LEU A 103 -1.91 5.35 1.38
N SER A 104 -0.92 5.59 2.23
CA SER A 104 -0.20 6.87 2.25
C SER A 104 1.32 6.71 2.10
N PRO A 105 1.83 6.15 0.98
CA PRO A 105 3.27 6.04 0.77
C PRO A 105 3.91 7.41 0.57
N LYS A 106 5.10 7.59 1.13
CA LYS A 106 5.95 8.76 0.92
C LYS A 106 6.95 8.45 -0.19
N THR A 107 6.88 9.21 -1.27
CA THR A 107 7.77 9.08 -2.42
C THR A 107 8.80 10.22 -2.47
N LYS A 108 9.95 9.97 -3.08
CA LYS A 108 10.98 10.98 -3.29
C LYS A 108 10.55 12.03 -4.31
N GLU A 109 9.82 11.60 -5.34
CA GLU A 109 9.49 12.40 -6.52
C GLU A 109 8.25 13.28 -6.31
N ALA A 110 7.22 12.75 -5.65
CA ALA A 110 5.93 13.42 -5.50
C ALA A 110 5.54 13.69 -4.03
N GLY A 111 6.41 13.36 -3.07
CA GLY A 111 6.12 13.49 -1.64
C GLY A 111 5.10 12.45 -1.16
N THR A 112 4.31 12.81 -0.15
CA THR A 112 3.30 11.93 0.42
C THR A 112 2.10 11.82 -0.53
N LEU A 113 1.90 10.62 -1.07
CA LEU A 113 0.74 10.30 -1.90
C LEU A 113 -0.38 9.78 -1.01
N LYS A 114 -1.62 10.21 -1.24
CA LYS A 114 -2.81 9.63 -0.61
C LYS A 114 -3.58 8.85 -1.65
N ILE A 115 -3.66 7.55 -1.48
CA ILE A 115 -4.29 6.62 -2.42
C ILE A 115 -5.55 6.06 -1.74
N PRO A 116 -6.71 6.72 -1.91
CA PRO A 116 -7.98 6.17 -1.44
C PRO A 116 -8.41 5.02 -2.36
N VAL A 117 -8.68 3.86 -1.79
CA VAL A 117 -9.13 2.67 -2.48
C VAL A 117 -10.38 2.12 -1.82
N ASP A 118 -11.23 1.51 -2.63
CA ASP A 118 -12.48 0.90 -2.20
C ASP A 118 -12.44 -0.53 -2.77
N ASP A 119 -12.49 -1.54 -1.90
CA ASP A 119 -12.49 -2.94 -2.30
C ASP A 119 -13.37 -3.76 -1.35
N THR A 120 -13.74 -4.96 -1.77
CA THR A 120 -14.64 -5.83 -1.01
C THR A 120 -13.89 -7.07 -0.57
N VAL A 121 -14.02 -7.41 0.71
CA VAL A 121 -13.61 -8.72 1.22
C VAL A 121 -14.76 -9.69 1.01
N GLU A 122 -14.49 -10.77 0.26
CA GLU A 122 -15.44 -11.87 0.02
C GLU A 122 -15.49 -12.85 1.21
#